data_AF-A0A5N5IMV3-F1
#
_entry.id   AF-A0A5N5IMV3-F1
#
_cell.length_a   1.000
_cell.length_b   1.000
_cell.length_c   1.000
_cell.angle_alpha   90.00
_cell.angle_beta   90.00
_cell.angle_gamma   90.00
#
_symmetry.space_group_name_H-M   'P 1'
#
loop_
_entity.id
_entity.type
_entity.pdbx_description
1 polymer ?
#
loop_
_entity_poly.entity_id
_entity_poly.type
_entity_poly.pdbx_seq_one_letter_code
_entity_poly.pdbx_strand_id
1 'polypeptide(L)'
;MGADFRAFVEIVFENKENIVQSFHLDGYSFWVVGMDGGKWTPASRNEYNLRDAVSRSTTQVYPKSWTAIYIALDNVGMWNVRSEFWARQYLGQQFYLRVYSPVESTRDEYPIPRNALLCGRAAGRTTRP
;
A
#
# COMPACT_ATOMS: atom_id res chain seq x y z
N MET A 1 0.07 4.13 -8.55
CA MET A 1 1.50 4.39 -8.27
C MET A 1 2.30 3.26 -8.87
N GLY A 2 3.30 3.54 -9.71
CA GLY A 2 4.25 2.53 -10.17
C GLY A 2 5.48 2.50 -9.27
N ALA A 3 6.02 1.32 -8.98
CA ALA A 3 7.24 1.15 -8.21
C ALA A 3 8.04 -0.06 -8.72
N ASP A 4 9.35 -0.06 -8.48
CA ASP A 4 10.22 -1.14 -8.91
C ASP A 4 10.26 -2.27 -7.88
N PHE A 5 10.39 -3.51 -8.36
CA PHE A 5 10.61 -4.68 -7.54
C PHE A 5 11.86 -4.50 -6.67
N ARG A 6 11.73 -4.80 -5.37
CA ARG A 6 12.73 -4.64 -4.31
C ARG A 6 13.06 -3.19 -3.94
N ALA A 7 12.27 -2.22 -4.41
CA ALA A 7 12.35 -0.87 -3.86
C ALA A 7 11.94 -0.86 -2.38
N PHE A 8 12.54 0.04 -1.62
CA PHE A 8 12.17 0.30 -0.23
C PHE A 8 11.47 1.65 -0.16
N VAL A 9 10.22 1.66 0.29
CA VAL A 9 9.34 2.84 0.20
C VAL A 9 8.86 3.25 1.59
N GLU A 10 8.87 4.56 1.80
CA GLU A 10 8.20 5.21 2.92
C GLU A 10 6.84 5.72 2.46
N ILE A 11 5.79 5.41 3.22
CA ILE A 11 4.47 6.01 3.05
C ILE A 11 4.11 6.73 4.33
N VAL A 12 3.79 8.03 4.20
CA VAL A 12 3.30 8.86 5.30
C VAL A 12 1.83 9.13 5.07
N PHE A 13 0.98 8.60 5.94
CA PHE A 13 -0.43 8.94 5.98
C PHE A 13 -0.64 10.16 6.86
N GLU A 14 -1.25 11.22 6.31
CA GLU A 14 -1.65 12.40 7.08
C GLU A 14 -3.18 12.44 7.23
N ASN A 15 -3.66 12.53 8.47
CA ASN A 15 -5.06 12.69 8.78
C ASN A 15 -5.35 14.11 9.27
N LYS A 16 -5.98 14.91 8.41
CA LYS A 16 -6.37 16.29 8.73
C LYS A 16 -7.74 16.39 9.39
N GLU A 17 -8.42 15.27 9.62
CA GLU A 17 -9.78 15.22 10.16
C GLU A 17 -9.78 14.98 11.67
N ASN A 18 -10.97 15.01 12.27
CA ASN A 18 -11.18 14.78 13.71
C ASN A 18 -11.60 13.33 14.04
N ILE A 19 -11.62 12.43 13.06
CA ILE A 19 -11.93 11.01 13.23
C ILE A 19 -10.69 10.16 12.93
N VAL A 20 -10.58 8.99 13.56
CA VAL A 20 -9.53 8.01 13.23
C VAL A 20 -9.77 7.49 11.81
N GLN A 21 -8.70 7.41 11.02
CA GLN A 21 -8.69 6.69 9.75
C GLN A 21 -7.90 5.40 9.88
N SER A 22 -8.22 4.38 9.08
CA SER A 22 -7.50 3.12 9.05
C SER A 22 -7.16 2.80 7.61
N PHE A 23 -5.89 2.51 7.32
CA PHE A 23 -5.42 2.16 5.98
C PHE A 23 -4.91 0.73 5.96
N HIS A 24 -5.32 -0.02 4.94
CA HIS A 24 -4.88 -1.38 4.65
C HIS A 24 -4.10 -1.40 3.33
N LEU A 25 -3.08 -2.27 3.26
CA LEU A 25 -2.36 -2.58 2.04
C LEU A 25 -2.45 -4.07 1.74
N ASP A 26 -3.08 -4.40 0.61
CA ASP A 26 -3.15 -5.78 0.13
C ASP A 26 -1.74 -6.28 -0.26
N GLY A 27 -1.46 -7.56 -0.07
CA GLY A 27 -0.22 -8.22 -0.55
C GLY A 27 1.06 -7.92 0.24
N TYR A 28 1.01 -7.05 1.25
CA TYR A 28 2.16 -6.71 2.09
C TYR A 28 1.81 -6.68 3.57
N SER A 29 2.82 -6.97 4.39
CA SER A 29 2.93 -6.41 5.73
C SER A 29 4.02 -5.33 5.71
N PHE A 30 3.88 -4.32 6.55
CA PHE A 30 4.76 -3.17 6.63
C PHE A 30 5.10 -2.85 8.08
N TRP A 31 6.21 -2.15 8.28
CA TRP A 31 6.63 -1.70 9.60
C TRP A 31 6.05 -0.33 9.90
N VAL A 32 5.32 -0.18 11.00
CA VAL A 32 4.89 1.13 11.50
C VAL A 32 6.06 1.76 12.24
N VAL A 33 6.73 2.71 11.58
CA VAL A 33 7.99 3.29 12.08
C VAL A 33 7.78 4.55 12.89
N GLY A 34 6.67 5.27 12.72
CA GLY A 34 6.42 6.48 13.51
C GLY A 34 4.98 6.93 13.44
N MET A 35 4.52 7.58 14.51
CA MET A 35 3.19 8.18 14.61
C MET A 35 3.31 9.39 15.54
N ASP A 36 2.75 10.52 15.16
CA ASP A 36 2.65 11.67 16.06
C ASP A 36 1.50 12.62 15.64
N GLY A 37 1.14 13.52 16.54
CA GLY A 37 0.20 14.62 16.30
C GLY A 37 0.73 15.67 15.32
N GLY A 38 -0.18 16.45 14.77
CA GLY A 38 0.13 17.54 13.86
C GLY A 38 0.46 17.08 12.44
N LYS A 39 1.29 17.88 11.76
CA LYS A 39 1.69 17.64 10.37
C LYS A 39 3.06 16.99 10.34
N TRP A 40 3.20 15.96 9.52
CA TRP A 40 4.50 15.34 9.32
C TRP A 40 5.50 16.33 8.71
N THR A 41 6.76 16.25 9.15
CA THR A 41 7.87 16.99 8.55
C THR A 41 9.05 16.06 8.33
N PRO A 42 10.01 16.39 7.45
CA PRO A 42 11.21 15.56 7.30
C PRO A 42 11.99 15.34 8.60
N ALA A 43 11.91 16.26 9.56
CA ALA A 43 12.53 16.13 10.88
C ALA A 43 11.89 15.05 11.76
N SER A 44 10.62 14.70 11.51
CA SER A 44 9.89 13.64 12.23
C SER A 44 10.54 12.25 12.06
N ARG A 45 11.40 12.06 11.06
CA ARG A 45 12.18 10.81 10.89
C ARG A 45 13.15 10.54 12.05
N ASN A 46 13.53 11.56 12.81
CA ASN A 46 14.38 11.40 13.99
C ASN A 46 13.70 10.60 15.12
N GLU A 47 12.37 10.53 15.10
CA GLU A 47 11.57 9.83 16.12
C GLU A 47 11.17 8.42 15.66
N TYR A 48 11.63 7.99 14.48
CA TYR A 48 11.24 6.69 13.94
C TYR A 48 11.85 5.55 14.76
N ASN A 49 11.01 4.56 15.08
CA ASN A 49 11.45 3.29 15.57
C ASN A 49 12.05 2.48 14.41
N LEU A 50 13.38 2.45 14.32
CA LEU A 50 14.13 1.68 13.34
C LEU A 50 14.75 0.39 13.91
N ARG A 51 14.38 0.01 15.14
CA ARG A 51 14.94 -1.16 15.84
C ARG A 51 13.96 -2.32 15.88
N ASP A 52 12.74 -2.07 16.34
CA ASP A 52 11.74 -3.10 16.63
C ASP A 52 10.32 -2.66 16.25
N ALA A 53 10.20 -1.88 15.16
CA ALA A 53 8.90 -1.48 14.62
C ALA A 53 7.98 -2.69 14.39
N VAL A 54 6.70 -2.51 14.71
CA VAL A 54 5.70 -3.58 14.57
C VAL A 54 5.34 -3.79 13.10
N SER A 55 5.28 -5.06 12.69
CA SER A 55 4.79 -5.46 11.38
C SER A 55 3.26 -5.58 11.39
N ARG A 56 2.57 -4.87 10.48
CA ARG A 56 1.11 -4.88 10.31
C ARG A 56 0.73 -4.80 8.83
N SER A 57 -0.49 -5.21 8.49
CA SER A 57 -1.10 -4.96 7.17
C SER A 57 -2.12 -3.82 7.18
N THR A 58 -2.55 -3.40 8.37
CA THR A 58 -3.46 -2.28 8.59
C THR A 58 -2.93 -1.39 9.71
N THR A 59 -2.94 -0.08 9.50
CA THR A 59 -2.60 0.89 10.55
C THR A 59 -3.65 1.98 10.69
N GLN A 60 -3.78 2.49 11.91
CA GLN A 60 -4.61 3.64 12.23
C GLN A 60 -3.82 4.93 11.99
N VAL A 61 -4.51 6.02 11.68
CA VAL A 61 -3.99 7.38 11.65
C VAL A 61 -4.94 8.21 12.50
N TYR A 62 -4.46 8.64 13.66
CA TYR A 62 -5.28 9.33 14.65
C TYR A 62 -5.74 10.71 14.16
N PRO A 63 -6.77 11.31 14.81
CA PRO A 63 -7.24 12.64 14.48
C PRO A 63 -6.12 13.67 14.49
N LYS A 64 -6.06 14.53 13.46
CA LYS A 64 -5.07 15.62 13.35
C LYS A 64 -3.62 15.13 13.54
N SER A 65 -3.31 13.96 13.01
CA SER A 65 -2.03 13.27 13.22
C SER A 65 -1.49 12.68 11.92
N TRP A 66 -0.28 12.11 11.99
CA TRP A 66 0.31 11.34 10.91
C TRP A 66 0.75 9.95 11.39
N THR A 67 0.98 9.06 10.43
CA THR A 67 1.55 7.73 10.64
C THR A 67 2.43 7.39 9.46
N ALA A 68 3.67 6.99 9.74
CA ALA A 68 4.65 6.61 8.74
C ALA A 68 4.92 5.12 8.79
N ILE A 69 4.99 4.52 7.61
CA ILE A 69 5.28 3.11 7.42
C ILE A 69 6.44 2.91 6.45
N TYR A 70 7.24 1.88 6.70
CA TYR A 70 8.26 1.38 5.77
C TYR A 70 7.84 0.05 5.18
N ILE A 71 8.07 -0.09 3.88
CA ILE A 71 7.66 -1.26 3.10
C ILE A 71 8.79 -1.66 2.16
N ALA A 72 9.17 -2.94 2.20
CA ALA A 72 10.00 -3.55 1.17
C ALA A 72 9.08 -4.11 0.09
N LEU A 73 9.23 -3.68 -1.17
CA LEU A 73 8.38 -4.10 -2.28
C LEU A 73 8.88 -5.40 -2.91
N ASP A 74 8.73 -6.52 -2.20
CA ASP A 74 9.16 -7.86 -2.59
C ASP A 74 8.05 -8.73 -3.22
N ASN A 75 6.88 -8.17 -3.47
CA ASN A 75 5.74 -8.88 -4.06
C ASN A 75 5.24 -8.18 -5.34
N VAL A 76 5.57 -8.75 -6.49
CA VAL A 76 5.26 -8.18 -7.80
C VAL A 76 3.78 -8.39 -8.11
N GLY A 77 3.11 -7.31 -8.51
CA GLY A 77 1.68 -7.35 -8.77
C GLY A 77 1.03 -5.99 -8.64
N MET A 78 -0.30 -5.98 -8.57
CA MET A 78 -1.10 -4.79 -8.35
C MET A 78 -1.86 -4.89 -7.03
N TRP A 79 -1.57 -3.97 -6.13
CA TRP A 79 -1.99 -4.03 -4.73
C TRP A 79 -2.80 -2.79 -4.38
N ASN A 80 -3.93 -2.99 -3.69
CA ASN A 80 -4.79 -1.90 -3.28
C ASN A 80 -4.31 -1.34 -1.93
N VAL A 81 -4.12 -0.03 -1.87
CA VAL A 81 -3.98 0.72 -0.62
C VAL A 81 -5.31 1.44 -0.41
N ARG A 82 -6.03 1.14 0.67
CA ARG A 82 -7.38 1.67 0.89
C ARG A 82 -7.66 2.07 2.31
N SER A 83 -8.60 2.99 2.46
CA SER A 83 -9.30 3.17 3.73
C SER A 83 -10.16 1.93 4.05
N GLU A 84 -10.08 1.45 5.28
CA GLU A 84 -10.96 0.40 5.82
C GLU A 84 -12.34 0.95 6.23
N PHE A 85 -12.53 2.27 6.14
CA PHE A 85 -13.86 2.86 6.18
C PHE A 85 -14.54 2.67 4.81
N TRP A 86 -15.49 1.74 4.75
CA TRP A 86 -16.24 1.37 3.53
C TRP A 86 -16.81 2.56 2.75
N ALA A 87 -17.51 3.50 3.40
CA ALA A 87 -18.08 4.66 2.71
C ALA A 87 -17.02 5.52 2.02
N ARG A 88 -15.83 5.66 2.63
CA ARG A 88 -14.72 6.42 2.06
C ARG A 88 -14.03 5.66 0.94
N GLN A 89 -13.87 4.35 1.10
CA GLN A 89 -13.38 3.47 0.04
C GLN A 89 -14.28 3.58 -1.21
N TYR A 90 -15.61 3.52 -1.01
CA TYR A 90 -16.60 3.68 -2.08
C TYR A 90 -16.49 5.05 -2.77
N LEU A 91 -16.28 6.11 -1.99
CA LEU A 91 -16.05 7.47 -2.51
C LEU A 91 -14.64 7.69 -3.08
N GLY A 92 -13.80 6.65 -3.15
CA GLY A 92 -12.52 6.68 -3.85
C GLY A 92 -11.29 6.96 -2.98
N GLN A 93 -11.39 6.87 -1.65
CA GLN A 93 -10.23 6.97 -0.76
C GLN A 93 -9.37 5.68 -0.79
N GLN A 94 -8.76 5.45 -1.93
CA GLN A 94 -7.93 4.29 -2.23
C GLN A 94 -7.07 4.58 -3.47
N PHE A 95 -5.97 3.87 -3.63
CA PHE A 95 -5.21 3.82 -4.87
C PHE A 95 -4.60 2.43 -5.08
N TYR A 96 -4.13 2.17 -6.30
CA TYR A 96 -3.42 0.94 -6.62
C TYR A 96 -1.92 1.19 -6.77
N LEU A 97 -1.13 0.38 -6.08
CA LEU A 97 0.32 0.26 -6.20
C LEU A 97 0.65 -0.90 -7.14
N ARG A 98 1.26 -0.60 -8.28
CA ARG A 98 1.78 -1.60 -9.20
C ARG A 98 3.29 -1.72 -9.00
N VAL A 99 3.74 -2.88 -8.58
CA VAL A 99 5.17 -3.22 -8.44
C VAL A 99 5.60 -3.96 -9.69
N TYR A 100 6.57 -3.43 -10.43
CA TYR A 100 7.04 -4.01 -11.70
C TYR A 100 8.33 -4.81 -11.50
N SER A 101 8.44 -5.95 -12.17
CA SER A 101 9.72 -6.65 -12.37
C SER A 101 10.14 -6.49 -13.84
N PRO A 102 11.42 -6.19 -14.12
CA PRO A 102 11.93 -6.19 -15.50
C PRO A 102 11.98 -7.61 -16.09
N VAL A 103 11.95 -8.63 -15.24
CA VAL A 103 11.94 -10.03 -15.64
C VAL A 103 10.49 -10.53 -15.53
N GLU A 104 9.82 -10.75 -16.66
CA GLU A 104 8.46 -11.34 -16.71
C GLU A 104 8.52 -12.85 -16.32
N SER A 105 8.91 -13.15 -15.08
CA SER A 105 9.03 -14.50 -14.55
C SER A 105 7.80 -14.91 -13.74
N THR A 106 7.35 -16.15 -13.93
CA THR A 106 6.30 -16.77 -13.10
C THR A 106 6.72 -16.96 -11.64
N ARG A 107 8.01 -16.82 -11.32
CA ARG A 107 8.51 -16.74 -9.95
C ARG A 107 8.08 -15.44 -9.26
N ASP A 108 8.04 -14.35 -10.02
CA ASP A 108 7.80 -13.00 -9.49
C ASP A 108 6.30 -12.66 -9.51
N GLU A 109 5.62 -12.93 -10.63
CA GLU A 109 4.17 -12.68 -10.79
C GLU A 109 3.52 -13.85 -11.54
N TYR A 110 2.49 -14.45 -10.94
CA TYR A 110 1.76 -15.53 -11.58
C TYR A 110 0.97 -15.04 -12.81
N PRO A 111 0.82 -15.88 -13.85
CA PRO A 111 -0.06 -15.53 -14.96
C PRO A 111 -1.51 -15.41 -14.47
N ILE A 112 -2.27 -14.52 -15.10
CA ILE A 112 -3.69 -14.33 -14.78
C ILE A 112 -4.43 -15.66 -15.06
N PRO A 113 -5.18 -16.21 -14.07
CA PRO A 113 -5.89 -17.46 -14.22
C PRO A 113 -6.80 -17.48 -15.46
N ARG A 114 -6.91 -18.63 -16.13
CA ARG A 114 -7.74 -18.78 -17.35
C ARG A 114 -9.23 -18.53 -17.13
N ASN A 115 -9.71 -18.71 -15.90
CA ASN A 115 -11.09 -18.46 -15.50
C ASN A 115 -11.32 -17.03 -14.97
N ALA A 116 -10.33 -16.13 -15.09
CA ALA A 116 -10.52 -14.73 -14.74
C ALA A 116 -11.61 -14.09 -15.61
N LEU A 117 -12.54 -13.39 -14.98
CA LEU A 117 -13.58 -12.64 -15.68
C LEU A 117 -12.96 -11.43 -16.38
N LEU A 118 -13.18 -11.31 -17.70
CA LEU A 118 -12.65 -10.22 -18.51
C LEU A 118 -13.73 -9.17 -18.76
N CYS A 119 -13.36 -7.89 -18.63
CA CYS A 119 -14.26 -6.77 -18.84
C CYS A 119 -13.53 -5.55 -19.42
N GLY A 120 -14.30 -4.55 -19.87
CA GLY A 120 -13.75 -3.30 -20.42
C GLY A 120 -12.73 -3.55 -21.54
N ARG A 121 -11.55 -2.94 -21.44
CA ARG A 121 -10.46 -3.08 -22.42
C ARG A 121 -9.82 -4.47 -22.47
N ALA A 122 -10.07 -5.30 -21.46
CA ALA A 122 -9.59 -6.68 -21.43
C ALA A 122 -10.55 -7.66 -22.09
N ALA A 123 -11.78 -7.25 -22.43
CA ALA A 123 -12.75 -8.11 -23.10
C ALA A 123 -12.18 -8.69 -24.40
N GLY A 124 -12.32 -10.00 -24.59
CA GLY A 124 -11.82 -10.73 -25.77
C GLY A 124 -10.32 -11.03 -25.78
N ARG A 125 -9.56 -10.66 -24.74
CA ARG A 125 -8.14 -11.04 -24.62
C ARG A 125 -7.99 -12.46 -24.07
N THR A 126 -6.89 -13.13 -24.37
CA THR A 126 -6.52 -14.41 -23.76
C THR A 126 -5.41 -14.20 -22.74
N THR A 127 -5.51 -14.86 -21.59
CA THR A 127 -4.43 -14.87 -20.60
C THR A 127 -3.36 -15.90 -21.02
N ARG A 128 -2.09 -15.62 -20.71
CA ARG A 128 -1.00 -16.55 -21.02
C ARG A 128 -1.16 -17.83 -20.19
N PRO A 129 -0.73 -19.00 -20.70
CA PRO A 129 -0.77 -20.28 -19.98
C PRO A 129 -0.07 -20.24 -18.61
#